data_AF-A0A968SD66-F1
#
_entry.id   AF-A0A968SD66-F1
#
_cell.length_a   1.000
_cell.length_b   1.000
_cell.length_c   1.000
_cell.angle_alpha   90.00
_cell.angle_beta   90.00
_cell.angle_gamma   90.00
#
_symmetry.space_group_name_H-M   'P 1'
#
loop_
_entity.id
_entity.type
_entity.pdbx_description
1 polymer ?
#
loop_
_entity_poly.entity_id
_entity_poly.type
_entity_poly.pdbx_seq_one_letter_code
_entity_poly.pdbx_strand_id
1 'polypeptide(L)'
;MITKQAEKVAIAATINNVQRRRSIPLRLILVAPFVIQIFAAVGLTGYLTIQNGQKAINDLSAQLRSEVSNRTLQYLQNYMAPPHIITQINTSQIIRGKLQNPDAESAFHLWEQANIFKDEAGIYVGLENTGETIGIARGDNGDIEFTYAGASTGSKISFSVLDGEGKRGSLLRTGSKPYDPRTRPWYEKAVAQKKPLWSEVYPDFNTSRLVITASQPVFDRNSNLLGVVAVDRYLENINQFLADLNISKNSRAFIIDTNQHLIANSWQESLLLPSSNSQEAPQWLEVNKSKDSVVVAINQRLKEINKSELGSFDLFVAGKKYFVQASPFQDKYGLDWLIVVIVPEADFMGQINENTRTTILLCFLALVIAIISGIYTSRWILSPIDRLNQASQEIARGNLDQQVQPENIKELDRLGQTFNEMSHQLQAAFSFLENTNTELEHRVAERTTELQVAKQAADSANQAKSEFLANMSHELRT
;
A
#
# COMPACT_ATOMS: atom_id res chain seq x y z
N MET A 1 47.78 71.57 1.48
CA MET A 1 48.41 70.28 1.09
C MET A 1 47.75 69.04 1.72
N ILE A 2 46.91 69.15 2.75
CA ILE A 2 46.35 67.98 3.46
C ILE A 2 45.06 67.42 2.80
N THR A 3 44.34 68.22 2.00
CA THR A 3 43.06 67.84 1.39
C THR A 3 43.18 66.98 0.11
N LYS A 4 44.27 67.11 -0.66
CA LYS A 4 44.49 66.28 -1.87
C LYS A 4 45.00 64.85 -1.56
N GLN A 5 45.54 64.61 -0.37
CA GLN A 5 46.02 63.29 0.05
C GLN A 5 44.84 62.40 0.51
N ALA A 6 43.85 62.98 1.19
CA ALA A 6 42.66 62.27 1.66
C ALA A 6 41.74 61.84 0.49
N GLU A 7 41.64 62.66 -0.56
CA GLU A 7 40.87 62.35 -1.76
C GLU A 7 41.52 61.22 -2.58
N LYS A 8 42.86 61.17 -2.66
CA LYS A 8 43.60 60.06 -3.30
C LYS A 8 43.47 58.74 -2.52
N VAL A 9 43.43 58.78 -1.19
CA VAL A 9 43.21 57.58 -0.35
C VAL A 9 41.75 57.10 -0.43
N ALA A 10 40.79 58.01 -0.53
CA ALA A 10 39.38 57.67 -0.71
C ALA A 10 39.09 57.07 -2.10
N ILE A 11 39.73 57.57 -3.17
CA ILE A 11 39.59 57.01 -4.52
C ILE A 11 40.31 55.64 -4.62
N ALA A 12 41.48 55.48 -3.99
CA ALA A 12 42.19 54.19 -3.92
C ALA A 12 41.42 53.13 -3.09
N ALA A 13 40.71 53.55 -2.05
CA ALA A 13 39.84 52.67 -1.24
C ALA A 13 38.52 52.32 -1.95
N THR A 14 38.02 53.19 -2.84
CA THR A 14 36.79 52.95 -3.61
C THR A 14 37.01 52.02 -4.81
N ILE A 15 38.22 51.97 -5.37
CA ILE A 15 38.56 51.08 -6.49
C ILE A 15 38.81 49.63 -6.03
N ASN A 16 39.23 49.41 -4.77
CA ASN A 16 39.47 48.07 -4.22
C ASN A 16 38.22 47.34 -3.70
N ASN A 17 37.04 47.96 -3.78
CA ASN A 17 35.78 47.40 -3.27
C ASN A 17 34.80 46.96 -4.37
N VAL A 18 35.29 46.74 -5.59
CA VAL A 18 34.53 46.01 -6.63
C VAL A 18 34.51 44.53 -6.24
N GLN A 19 33.48 44.18 -5.47
CA GLN A 19 32.92 42.84 -5.27
C GLN A 19 33.83 41.68 -5.70
N ARG A 20 34.53 41.04 -4.75
CA ARG A 20 34.94 39.64 -4.88
C ARG A 20 33.67 38.78 -5.01
N ARG A 21 33.06 38.73 -6.20
CA ARG A 21 32.07 37.72 -6.55
C ARG A 21 32.82 36.39 -6.49
N ARG A 22 32.40 35.49 -5.59
CA ARG A 22 32.88 34.10 -5.58
C ARG A 22 32.65 33.53 -6.98
N SER A 23 33.73 33.24 -7.71
CA SER A 23 33.65 32.62 -9.02
C SER A 23 33.19 31.18 -8.86
N ILE A 24 32.05 30.85 -9.47
CA ILE A 24 31.53 29.49 -9.48
C ILE A 24 32.29 28.71 -10.55
N PRO A 25 32.91 27.56 -10.22
CA PRO A 25 33.65 26.80 -11.22
C PRO A 25 32.70 26.26 -12.29
N LEU A 26 33.09 26.36 -13.56
CA LEU A 26 32.22 26.04 -14.71
C LEU A 26 31.69 24.59 -14.67
N ARG A 27 32.45 23.66 -14.07
CA ARG A 27 32.00 22.28 -13.80
C ARG A 27 30.70 22.21 -13.00
N LEU A 28 30.51 23.11 -12.04
CA LEU A 28 29.31 23.14 -11.22
C LEU A 28 28.11 23.62 -12.06
N ILE A 29 28.33 24.60 -12.93
CA ILE A 29 27.32 25.14 -13.83
C ILE A 29 26.87 24.09 -14.86
N LEU A 30 27.81 23.27 -15.36
CA LEU A 30 27.50 22.23 -16.33
C LEU A 30 26.85 20.99 -15.70
N VAL A 31 27.28 20.57 -14.50
CA VAL A 31 26.82 19.30 -13.90
C VAL A 31 25.62 19.48 -12.98
N ALA A 32 25.58 20.55 -12.17
CA ALA A 32 24.55 20.71 -11.15
C ALA A 32 23.11 20.77 -11.70
N PRO A 33 22.81 21.44 -12.83
CA PRO A 33 21.44 21.48 -13.35
C PRO A 33 20.90 20.09 -13.68
N PHE A 34 21.71 19.25 -14.34
CA PHE A 34 21.32 17.87 -14.69
C PHE A 34 21.16 17.00 -13.45
N VAL A 35 22.08 17.11 -12.48
CA VAL A 35 21.97 16.35 -11.22
C VAL A 35 20.72 16.75 -10.44
N ILE A 36 20.40 18.05 -10.37
CA ILE A 36 19.20 18.55 -9.71
C ILE A 36 17.94 18.05 -10.42
N GLN A 37 17.89 18.13 -11.75
CA GLN A 37 16.74 17.64 -12.53
C GLN A 37 16.52 16.13 -12.35
N ILE A 38 17.59 15.34 -12.36
CA ILE A 38 17.51 13.89 -12.19
C ILE A 38 17.10 13.55 -10.76
N PHE A 39 17.67 14.22 -9.76
CA PHE A 39 17.27 14.04 -8.37
C PHE A 39 15.79 14.38 -8.17
N ALA A 40 15.30 15.48 -8.75
CA ALA A 40 13.90 15.87 -8.70
C ALA A 40 12.99 14.83 -9.39
N ALA A 41 13.35 14.36 -10.59
CA ALA A 41 12.59 13.36 -11.33
C ALA A 41 12.53 12.01 -10.59
N VAL A 42 13.67 11.56 -10.06
CA VAL A 42 13.79 10.34 -9.26
C VAL A 42 12.99 10.44 -7.96
N GLY A 43 13.15 11.55 -7.24
CA GLY A 43 12.45 11.78 -5.98
C GLY A 43 10.93 11.84 -6.17
N LEU A 44 10.48 12.56 -7.21
CA LEU A 44 9.08 12.62 -7.60
C LEU A 44 8.53 11.25 -8.00
N THR A 45 9.28 10.48 -8.81
CA THR A 45 8.88 9.13 -9.21
C THR A 45 8.75 8.22 -8.00
N GLY A 46 9.74 8.19 -7.10
CA GLY A 46 9.68 7.38 -5.88
C GLY A 46 8.51 7.76 -4.97
N TYR A 47 8.26 9.07 -4.80
CA TYR A 47 7.12 9.58 -4.04
C TYR A 47 5.78 9.14 -4.65
N LEU A 48 5.60 9.34 -5.96
CA LEU A 48 4.40 8.94 -6.67
C LEU A 48 4.18 7.42 -6.65
N THR A 49 5.24 6.61 -6.73
CA THR A 49 5.15 5.15 -6.61
C THR A 49 4.60 4.73 -5.25
N ILE A 50 5.09 5.32 -4.16
CA ILE A 50 4.60 5.01 -2.80
C ILE A 50 3.13 5.43 -2.64
N GLN A 51 2.80 6.65 -3.07
CA GLN A 51 1.43 7.18 -2.97
C GLN A 51 0.43 6.35 -3.79
N ASN A 52 0.79 6.02 -5.03
CA ASN A 52 -0.04 5.19 -5.91
C ASN A 52 -0.15 3.76 -5.37
N GLY A 53 0.92 3.20 -4.79
CA GLY A 53 0.90 1.89 -4.16
C GLY A 53 -0.07 1.83 -2.97
N GLN A 54 -0.03 2.82 -2.08
CA GLN A 54 -0.96 2.93 -0.95
C GLN A 54 -2.41 3.06 -1.42
N LYS A 55 -2.67 3.92 -2.42
CA LYS A 55 -4.02 4.09 -2.98
C LYS A 55 -4.53 2.79 -3.59
N ALA A 56 -3.71 2.11 -4.40
CA ALA A 56 -4.08 0.84 -5.02
C ALA A 56 -4.42 -0.24 -3.98
N ILE A 57 -3.68 -0.30 -2.86
CA ILE A 57 -3.99 -1.22 -1.76
C ILE A 57 -5.30 -0.86 -1.09
N ASN A 58 -5.54 0.42 -0.79
CA ASN A 58 -6.78 0.85 -0.15
C ASN A 58 -7.99 0.47 -1.02
N ASP A 59 -7.91 0.72 -2.33
CA ASP A 59 -8.97 0.42 -3.30
C ASP A 59 -9.18 -1.10 -3.43
N LEU A 60 -8.10 -1.88 -3.58
CA LEU A 60 -8.16 -3.35 -3.65
C LEU A 60 -8.71 -3.95 -2.36
N SER A 61 -8.27 -3.46 -1.20
CA SER A 61 -8.72 -3.94 0.11
C SER A 61 -10.19 -3.56 0.36
N ALA A 62 -10.65 -2.41 -0.11
CA ALA A 62 -12.07 -2.05 -0.07
C ALA A 62 -12.91 -2.97 -0.95
N GLN A 63 -12.49 -3.23 -2.19
CA GLN A 63 -13.17 -4.15 -3.11
C GLN A 63 -13.24 -5.57 -2.54
N LEU A 64 -12.10 -6.12 -2.07
CA LEU A 64 -12.03 -7.45 -1.46
C LEU A 64 -12.94 -7.57 -0.25
N ARG A 65 -12.87 -6.64 0.70
CA ARG A 65 -13.74 -6.66 1.89
C ARG A 65 -15.22 -6.61 1.52
N SER A 66 -15.59 -5.75 0.59
CA SER A 66 -16.97 -5.64 0.12
C SER A 66 -17.43 -6.92 -0.57
N GLU A 67 -16.61 -7.52 -1.43
CA GLU A 67 -16.93 -8.77 -2.12
C GLU A 67 -17.10 -9.93 -1.14
N VAL A 68 -16.18 -10.08 -0.18
CA VAL A 68 -16.25 -11.11 0.86
C VAL A 68 -17.50 -10.91 1.72
N SER A 69 -17.80 -9.67 2.11
CA SER A 69 -19.01 -9.34 2.86
C SER A 69 -20.27 -9.70 2.06
N ASN A 70 -20.33 -9.37 0.78
CA ASN A 70 -21.48 -9.65 -0.08
C ASN A 70 -21.65 -11.16 -0.33
N ARG A 71 -20.56 -11.89 -0.59
CA ARG A 71 -20.59 -13.36 -0.71
C ARG A 71 -21.06 -14.02 0.57
N THR A 72 -20.61 -13.52 1.73
CA THR A 72 -21.08 -14.00 3.03
C THR A 72 -22.56 -13.73 3.25
N LEU A 73 -23.01 -12.51 2.92
CA LEU A 73 -24.43 -12.15 3.00
C LEU A 73 -25.30 -13.06 2.12
N GLN A 74 -24.91 -13.26 0.87
CA GLN A 74 -25.62 -14.15 -0.07
C GLN A 74 -25.62 -15.60 0.40
N TYR A 75 -24.50 -16.10 0.92
CA TYR A 75 -24.41 -17.43 1.50
C TYR A 75 -25.39 -17.57 2.67
N LEU A 76 -25.37 -16.64 3.63
CA LEU A 76 -26.29 -16.67 4.78
C LEU A 76 -27.75 -16.59 4.35
N GLN A 77 -28.10 -15.74 3.38
CA GLN A 77 -29.46 -15.65 2.85
C GLN A 77 -29.93 -16.99 2.29
N ASN A 78 -29.09 -17.67 1.51
CA ASN A 78 -29.43 -18.97 0.92
C ASN A 78 -29.41 -20.11 1.94
N TYR A 79 -28.47 -20.06 2.90
CA TYR A 79 -28.29 -21.10 3.91
C TYR A 79 -29.39 -21.05 4.99
N MET A 80 -29.86 -19.86 5.36
CA MET A 80 -30.85 -19.66 6.43
C MET A 80 -32.30 -19.72 5.92
N ALA A 81 -32.55 -19.70 4.60
CA ALA A 81 -33.92 -19.69 4.07
C ALA A 81 -34.70 -21.03 4.21
N PRO A 82 -34.12 -22.22 3.90
CA PRO A 82 -34.87 -23.48 3.85
C PRO A 82 -35.56 -23.90 5.16
N PRO A 83 -34.97 -23.74 6.37
CA PRO A 83 -35.60 -24.14 7.62
C PRO A 83 -37.00 -23.57 7.84
N HIS A 84 -37.23 -22.31 7.46
CA HIS A 84 -38.56 -21.68 7.56
C HIS A 84 -39.57 -22.21 6.54
N ILE A 85 -39.11 -22.67 5.38
CA ILE A 85 -39.97 -23.33 4.39
C ILE A 85 -40.40 -24.70 4.90
N ILE A 86 -39.46 -25.48 5.45
CA ILE A 86 -39.70 -26.82 5.99
C ILE A 86 -40.68 -26.76 7.17
N THR A 87 -40.46 -25.83 8.11
CA THR A 87 -41.37 -25.65 9.25
C THR A 87 -42.79 -25.29 8.82
N GLN A 88 -42.94 -24.46 7.78
CA GLN A 88 -44.25 -24.12 7.19
C GLN A 88 -44.94 -25.34 6.54
N ILE A 89 -44.20 -26.17 5.80
CA ILE A 89 -44.72 -27.41 5.20
C ILE A 89 -45.25 -28.34 6.30
N ASN A 90 -44.45 -28.56 7.35
CA ASN A 90 -44.79 -29.49 8.43
C ASN A 90 -45.91 -28.97 9.34
N THR A 91 -46.02 -27.66 9.50
CA THR A 91 -47.17 -27.03 10.16
C THR A 91 -48.48 -27.39 9.46
N SER A 92 -48.51 -27.37 8.13
CA SER A 92 -49.68 -27.78 7.34
C SER A 92 -50.04 -29.25 7.56
N GLN A 93 -49.03 -30.13 7.70
CA GLN A 93 -49.25 -31.55 7.99
C GLN A 93 -49.86 -31.78 9.37
N ILE A 94 -49.36 -31.07 10.39
CA ILE A 94 -49.89 -31.18 11.77
C ILE A 94 -51.34 -30.73 11.84
N ILE A 95 -51.69 -29.61 11.20
CA ILE A 95 -53.07 -29.12 11.13
C ILE A 95 -54.01 -30.14 10.45
N ARG A 96 -53.48 -30.97 9.55
CA ARG A 96 -54.22 -32.05 8.86
C ARG A 96 -54.27 -33.37 9.66
N GLY A 97 -53.75 -33.39 10.88
CA GLY A 97 -53.72 -34.60 11.72
C GLY A 97 -52.56 -35.56 11.44
N LYS A 98 -51.57 -35.15 10.63
CA LYS A 98 -50.35 -35.93 10.35
C LYS A 98 -49.19 -35.45 11.22
N LEU A 99 -48.07 -36.20 11.26
CA LEU A 99 -46.90 -35.87 12.10
C LEU A 99 -47.22 -35.78 13.61
N GLN A 100 -48.21 -36.51 14.08
CA GLN A 100 -48.57 -36.58 15.51
C GLN A 100 -48.25 -37.95 16.14
N ASN A 101 -47.86 -38.94 15.33
CA ASN A 101 -47.52 -40.28 15.78
C ASN A 101 -46.21 -40.75 15.13
N PRO A 102 -45.41 -41.62 15.75
CA PRO A 102 -44.18 -42.17 15.18
C PRO A 102 -44.46 -43.33 14.19
N ASP A 103 -45.37 -43.11 13.25
CA ASP A 103 -45.81 -44.09 12.25
C ASP A 103 -44.95 -44.06 10.96
N ALA A 104 -45.22 -45.00 10.06
CA ALA A 104 -44.49 -45.12 8.79
C ALA A 104 -44.72 -43.91 7.87
N GLU A 105 -45.89 -43.29 7.92
CA GLU A 105 -46.19 -42.10 7.11
C GLU A 105 -45.36 -40.89 7.57
N SER A 106 -45.27 -40.68 8.88
CA SER A 106 -44.46 -39.61 9.48
C SER A 106 -42.97 -39.81 9.21
N ALA A 107 -42.50 -41.06 9.33
CA ALA A 107 -41.12 -41.43 8.99
C ALA A 107 -40.79 -41.14 7.52
N PHE A 108 -41.63 -41.60 6.59
CA PHE A 108 -41.45 -41.42 5.16
C PHE A 108 -41.46 -39.93 4.77
N HIS A 109 -42.43 -39.16 5.27
CA HIS A 109 -42.56 -37.73 4.99
C HIS A 109 -41.34 -36.93 5.41
N LEU A 110 -40.80 -37.19 6.61
CA LEU A 110 -39.59 -36.52 7.10
C LEU A 110 -38.33 -36.98 6.37
N TRP A 111 -38.25 -38.26 6.00
CA TRP A 111 -37.16 -38.81 5.19
C TRP A 111 -37.11 -38.17 3.79
N GLU A 112 -38.24 -37.98 3.12
CA GLU A 112 -38.29 -37.30 1.82
C GLU A 112 -37.73 -35.87 1.94
N GLN A 113 -38.14 -35.13 2.99
CA GLN A 113 -37.62 -33.80 3.24
C GLN A 113 -36.12 -33.80 3.50
N ALA A 114 -35.62 -34.72 4.32
CA ALA A 114 -34.19 -34.82 4.65
C ALA A 114 -33.30 -35.18 3.45
N ASN A 115 -33.84 -35.82 2.42
CA ASN A 115 -33.16 -36.09 1.16
C ASN A 115 -33.11 -34.87 0.23
N ILE A 116 -34.18 -34.06 0.25
CA ILE A 116 -34.27 -32.80 -0.52
C ILE A 116 -33.36 -31.74 0.13
N PHE A 117 -33.47 -31.57 1.45
CA PHE A 117 -32.76 -30.57 2.23
C PHE A 117 -31.59 -31.21 2.98
N LYS A 118 -30.46 -31.35 2.27
CA LYS A 118 -29.29 -32.11 2.74
C LYS A 118 -28.53 -31.45 3.90
N ASP A 119 -28.65 -30.14 4.05
CA ASP A 119 -27.89 -29.36 5.04
C ASP A 119 -28.59 -29.24 6.40
N GLU A 120 -29.79 -29.80 6.56
CA GLU A 120 -30.53 -29.76 7.82
C GLU A 120 -29.93 -30.77 8.81
N ALA A 121 -29.66 -30.30 10.03
CA ALA A 121 -29.17 -31.14 11.12
C ALA A 121 -30.28 -32.04 11.67
N GLY A 122 -31.50 -31.51 11.73
CA GLY A 122 -32.69 -32.24 12.15
C GLY A 122 -33.97 -31.53 11.74
N ILE A 123 -35.03 -32.31 11.52
CA ILE A 123 -36.38 -31.82 11.23
C ILE A 123 -37.31 -32.57 12.16
N TYR A 124 -38.01 -31.86 13.05
CA TYR A 124 -38.78 -32.51 14.11
C TYR A 124 -39.94 -31.64 14.60
N VAL A 125 -40.84 -32.28 15.36
CA VAL A 125 -41.96 -31.65 16.03
C VAL A 125 -41.95 -32.06 17.50
N GLY A 126 -42.20 -31.10 18.39
CA GLY A 126 -42.56 -31.35 19.78
C GLY A 126 -44.06 -31.15 19.97
N LEU A 127 -44.77 -32.15 20.47
CA LEU A 127 -46.21 -32.09 20.70
C LEU A 127 -46.52 -31.53 22.09
N GLU A 128 -47.46 -30.58 22.17
CA GLU A 128 -47.80 -29.90 23.43
C GLU A 128 -48.46 -30.86 24.44
N ASN A 129 -49.47 -31.60 23.97
CA ASN A 129 -50.32 -32.43 24.84
C ASN A 129 -49.59 -33.63 25.44
N THR A 130 -48.65 -34.22 24.69
CA THR A 130 -47.96 -35.46 25.10
C THR A 130 -46.53 -35.21 25.57
N GLY A 131 -45.91 -34.09 25.18
CA GLY A 131 -44.47 -33.87 25.34
C GLY A 131 -43.61 -34.78 24.46
N GLU A 132 -44.22 -35.47 23.48
CA GLU A 132 -43.50 -36.37 22.59
C GLU A 132 -42.80 -35.59 21.49
N THR A 133 -41.69 -36.14 21.00
CA THR A 133 -40.94 -35.61 19.87
C THR A 133 -40.87 -36.64 18.76
N ILE A 134 -41.19 -36.23 17.54
CA ILE A 134 -41.11 -37.05 16.32
C ILE A 134 -40.26 -36.28 15.31
N GLY A 135 -39.29 -36.95 14.70
CA GLY A 135 -38.36 -36.24 13.82
C GLY A 135 -37.43 -37.13 13.02
N ILE A 136 -36.50 -36.46 12.36
CA ILE A 136 -35.28 -37.03 11.83
C ILE A 136 -34.09 -36.22 12.32
N ALA A 137 -32.95 -36.88 12.43
CA ALA A 137 -31.65 -36.27 12.68
C ALA A 137 -30.65 -36.82 11.67
N ARG A 138 -29.61 -36.04 11.39
CA ARG A 138 -28.48 -36.49 10.58
C ARG A 138 -27.35 -36.96 11.50
N GLY A 139 -26.94 -38.21 11.35
CA GLY A 139 -25.79 -38.77 12.05
C GLY A 139 -24.47 -38.19 11.53
N ASP A 140 -23.36 -38.46 12.24
CA ASP A 140 -22.04 -37.91 11.89
C ASP A 140 -21.54 -38.37 10.51
N ASN A 141 -21.98 -39.54 10.05
CA ASN A 141 -21.66 -40.07 8.72
C ASN A 141 -22.57 -39.52 7.61
N GLY A 142 -23.53 -38.66 7.93
CA GLY A 142 -24.49 -38.08 7.00
C GLY A 142 -25.81 -38.87 6.84
N ASP A 143 -25.89 -40.06 7.45
CA ASP A 143 -27.08 -40.92 7.41
C ASP A 143 -28.29 -40.26 8.08
N ILE A 144 -29.47 -40.50 7.52
CA ILE A 144 -30.73 -39.98 8.04
C ILE A 144 -31.30 -41.00 9.03
N GLU A 145 -31.53 -40.56 10.25
CA GLU A 145 -32.01 -41.39 11.35
C GLU A 145 -33.37 -40.89 11.82
N PHE A 146 -34.34 -41.79 11.97
CA PHE A 146 -35.63 -41.44 12.55
C PHE A 146 -35.50 -41.26 14.06
N THR A 147 -35.98 -40.14 14.58
CA THR A 147 -35.93 -39.80 15.99
C THR A 147 -37.31 -39.82 16.62
N TYR A 148 -37.39 -40.44 17.80
CA TYR A 148 -38.61 -40.45 18.60
C TYR A 148 -38.32 -40.43 20.09
N ALA A 149 -38.99 -39.54 20.83
CA ALA A 149 -39.02 -39.53 22.28
C ALA A 149 -40.47 -39.53 22.76
N GLY A 150 -40.85 -40.53 23.55
CA GLY A 150 -42.17 -40.62 24.14
C GLY A 150 -42.28 -41.72 25.19
N ALA A 151 -43.50 -42.06 25.60
CA ALA A 151 -43.70 -43.00 26.71
C ALA A 151 -43.04 -44.37 26.47
N SER A 152 -43.10 -44.89 25.23
CA SER A 152 -42.50 -46.18 24.86
C SER A 152 -40.97 -46.20 24.86
N THR A 153 -40.31 -45.04 24.89
CA THR A 153 -38.86 -44.91 25.01
C THR A 153 -38.41 -44.44 26.40
N GLY A 154 -39.33 -44.38 27.37
CA GLY A 154 -39.07 -43.77 28.68
C GLY A 154 -38.69 -42.30 28.57
N SER A 155 -39.29 -41.59 27.61
CA SER A 155 -39.02 -40.19 27.25
C SER A 155 -37.57 -39.93 26.82
N LYS A 156 -36.78 -40.95 26.47
CA LYS A 156 -35.43 -40.79 25.92
C LYS A 156 -35.51 -40.74 24.40
N ILE A 157 -34.66 -39.94 23.75
CA ILE A 157 -34.60 -39.90 22.28
C ILE A 157 -34.06 -41.24 21.78
N SER A 158 -34.88 -41.96 21.02
CA SER A 158 -34.48 -43.14 20.27
C SER A 158 -34.11 -42.75 18.84
N PHE A 159 -33.11 -43.43 18.27
CA PHE A 159 -32.63 -43.26 16.90
C PHE A 159 -32.78 -44.59 16.16
N SER A 160 -33.49 -44.61 15.04
CA SER A 160 -33.71 -45.80 14.23
C SER A 160 -33.21 -45.59 12.80
N VAL A 161 -32.75 -46.67 12.15
CA VAL A 161 -32.39 -46.64 10.73
C VAL A 161 -33.62 -46.29 9.90
N LEU A 162 -33.42 -45.52 8.83
CA LEU A 162 -34.35 -45.43 7.71
C LEU A 162 -33.68 -46.09 6.51
N ASP A 163 -34.36 -47.04 5.86
CA ASP A 163 -33.84 -47.65 4.64
C ASP A 163 -33.93 -46.69 3.43
N GLY A 164 -33.46 -47.14 2.26
CA GLY A 164 -33.48 -46.36 1.03
C GLY A 164 -34.88 -46.01 0.49
N GLU A 165 -35.93 -46.53 1.12
CA GLU A 165 -37.33 -46.25 0.81
C GLU A 165 -38.03 -45.46 1.94
N GLY A 166 -37.26 -44.98 2.93
CA GLY A 166 -37.79 -44.19 4.05
C GLY A 166 -38.56 -45.00 5.10
N LYS A 167 -38.42 -46.33 5.10
CA LYS A 167 -39.08 -47.19 6.07
C LYS A 167 -38.20 -47.39 7.30
N ARG A 168 -38.84 -47.34 8.47
CA ARG A 168 -38.17 -47.48 9.77
C ARG A 168 -37.66 -48.91 9.97
N GLY A 169 -36.36 -49.03 10.18
CA GLY A 169 -35.64 -50.27 10.46
C GLY A 169 -35.33 -50.46 11.95
N SER A 170 -34.18 -51.08 12.24
CA SER A 170 -33.74 -51.39 13.60
C SER A 170 -33.40 -50.14 14.42
N LEU A 171 -33.50 -50.27 15.74
CA LEU A 171 -33.03 -49.27 16.70
C LEU A 171 -31.49 -49.23 16.66
N LEU A 172 -30.93 -48.04 16.44
CA LEU A 172 -29.49 -47.78 16.46
C LEU A 172 -29.01 -47.51 17.88
N ARG A 173 -29.63 -46.54 18.54
CA ARG A 173 -29.25 -46.07 19.89
C ARG A 173 -30.42 -45.38 20.59
N THR A 174 -30.29 -45.22 21.90
CA THR A 174 -31.20 -44.42 22.74
C THR A 174 -30.37 -43.48 23.60
N GLY A 175 -30.82 -42.23 23.73
CA GLY A 175 -30.18 -41.21 24.56
C GLY A 175 -30.10 -41.62 26.03
N SER A 176 -29.13 -41.07 26.74
CA SER A 176 -28.88 -41.41 28.15
C SER A 176 -29.83 -40.71 29.12
N LYS A 177 -30.37 -39.54 28.73
CA LYS A 177 -31.23 -38.68 29.56
C LYS A 177 -32.63 -38.53 28.95
N PRO A 178 -33.68 -38.38 29.77
CA PRO A 178 -35.00 -37.98 29.30
C PRO A 178 -34.96 -36.65 28.56
N TYR A 179 -35.80 -36.51 27.55
CA TYR A 179 -35.93 -35.34 26.69
C TYR A 179 -37.38 -34.86 26.71
N ASP A 180 -37.58 -33.61 27.08
CA ASP A 180 -38.85 -32.89 26.93
C ASP A 180 -38.61 -31.72 25.98
N PRO A 181 -39.27 -31.67 24.81
CA PRO A 181 -39.12 -30.59 23.86
C PRO A 181 -39.60 -29.24 24.43
N ARG A 182 -40.54 -29.24 25.37
CA ARG A 182 -41.20 -28.02 25.86
C ARG A 182 -40.30 -27.16 26.75
N THR A 183 -39.24 -27.74 27.29
CA THR A 183 -38.24 -27.03 28.12
C THR A 183 -37.03 -26.57 27.30
N ARG A 184 -37.13 -26.59 25.97
CA ARG A 184 -36.01 -26.27 25.08
C ARG A 184 -36.13 -24.83 24.56
N PRO A 185 -35.02 -24.12 24.32
CA PRO A 185 -35.05 -22.72 23.89
C PRO A 185 -35.89 -22.47 22.63
N TRP A 186 -35.85 -23.39 21.67
CA TRP A 186 -36.61 -23.33 20.43
C TRP A 186 -38.13 -23.43 20.64
N TYR A 187 -38.57 -24.19 21.65
CA TYR A 187 -39.98 -24.37 21.97
C TYR A 187 -40.51 -23.20 22.77
N GLU A 188 -39.86 -22.87 23.90
CA GLU A 188 -40.28 -21.82 24.82
C GLU A 188 -40.37 -20.46 24.11
N LYS A 189 -39.37 -20.12 23.29
CA LYS A 189 -39.35 -18.86 22.53
C LYS A 189 -40.48 -18.81 21.50
N ALA A 190 -40.71 -19.91 20.76
CA ALA A 190 -41.78 -19.99 19.77
C ALA A 190 -43.17 -19.85 20.39
N VAL A 191 -43.43 -20.52 21.52
CA VAL A 191 -44.71 -20.44 22.23
C VAL A 191 -44.93 -19.04 22.82
N ALA A 192 -43.90 -18.44 23.40
CA ALA A 192 -43.99 -17.10 23.96
C ALA A 192 -44.30 -16.04 22.90
N GLN A 193 -43.69 -16.16 21.71
CA GLN A 193 -43.84 -15.17 20.63
C GLN A 193 -45.03 -15.45 19.69
N LYS A 194 -45.57 -16.68 19.69
CA LYS A 194 -46.71 -17.12 18.87
C LYS A 194 -46.55 -16.88 17.36
N LYS A 195 -45.31 -16.82 16.86
CA LYS A 195 -44.97 -16.55 15.45
C LYS A 195 -43.69 -17.31 15.05
N PRO A 196 -43.46 -17.57 13.76
CA PRO A 196 -42.20 -18.14 13.30
C PRO A 196 -41.01 -17.26 13.68
N LEU A 197 -39.93 -17.90 14.14
CA LEU A 197 -38.71 -17.22 14.59
C LEU A 197 -37.49 -18.14 14.59
N TRP A 198 -36.33 -17.55 14.84
CA TRP A 198 -35.13 -18.28 15.23
C TRP A 198 -34.97 -18.34 16.75
N SER A 199 -34.60 -19.52 17.25
CA SER A 199 -34.14 -19.68 18.63
C SER A 199 -32.89 -18.84 18.91
N GLU A 200 -32.52 -18.71 20.19
CA GLU A 200 -31.12 -18.41 20.52
C GLU A 200 -30.21 -19.55 20.02
N VAL A 201 -28.90 -19.31 19.92
CA VAL A 201 -27.94 -20.39 19.70
C VAL A 201 -27.78 -21.20 20.99
N TYR A 202 -27.79 -22.54 20.88
CA TYR A 202 -27.64 -23.42 22.02
C TYR A 202 -26.91 -24.72 21.64
N PRO A 203 -26.28 -25.42 22.61
CA PRO A 203 -25.71 -26.73 22.35
C PRO A 203 -26.81 -27.78 22.17
N ASP A 204 -26.75 -28.50 21.05
CA ASP A 204 -27.64 -29.62 20.76
C ASP A 204 -27.61 -30.66 21.90
N PHE A 205 -28.77 -31.25 22.18
CA PHE A 205 -28.97 -32.13 23.33
C PHE A 205 -28.13 -33.41 23.27
N ASN A 206 -27.85 -33.94 22.07
CA ASN A 206 -27.18 -35.22 21.90
C ASN A 206 -25.70 -35.06 21.53
N THR A 207 -25.38 -34.07 20.71
CA THR A 207 -24.03 -33.90 20.13
C THR A 207 -23.21 -32.82 20.84
N SER A 208 -23.85 -31.94 21.63
CA SER A 208 -23.25 -30.72 22.18
C SER A 208 -22.66 -29.76 21.13
N ARG A 209 -22.97 -29.95 19.84
CA ARG A 209 -22.61 -29.01 18.77
C ARG A 209 -23.56 -27.81 18.82
N LEU A 210 -23.07 -26.61 18.49
CA LEU A 210 -23.93 -25.42 18.49
C LEU A 210 -24.90 -25.44 17.32
N VAL A 211 -26.17 -25.27 17.65
CA VAL A 211 -27.27 -25.17 16.69
C VAL A 211 -28.02 -23.87 16.87
N ILE A 212 -28.64 -23.43 15.78
CA ILE A 212 -29.74 -22.48 15.77
C ILE A 212 -30.94 -23.14 15.11
N THR A 213 -32.13 -22.85 15.61
CA THR A 213 -33.34 -23.58 15.24
C THR A 213 -34.39 -22.63 14.69
N ALA A 214 -34.86 -22.90 13.48
CA ALA A 214 -36.07 -22.27 12.98
C ALA A 214 -37.26 -22.93 13.64
N SER A 215 -38.14 -22.15 14.28
CA SER A 215 -39.24 -22.66 15.07
C SER A 215 -40.56 -22.04 14.62
N GLN A 216 -41.57 -22.88 14.48
CA GLN A 216 -42.93 -22.48 14.09
C GLN A 216 -43.93 -23.10 15.07
N PRO A 217 -44.59 -22.27 15.91
CA PRO A 217 -45.67 -22.76 16.75
C PRO A 217 -46.90 -23.08 15.89
N VAL A 218 -47.57 -24.18 16.21
CA VAL A 218 -48.74 -24.68 15.48
C VAL A 218 -49.95 -24.63 16.38
N PHE A 219 -50.98 -23.90 15.95
CA PHE A 219 -52.23 -23.76 16.67
C PHE A 219 -53.38 -24.39 15.90
N ASP A 220 -54.37 -24.94 16.61
CA ASP A 220 -55.62 -25.38 16.02
C ASP A 220 -56.54 -24.19 15.67
N ARG A 221 -57.73 -24.49 15.11
CA ARG A 221 -58.73 -23.46 14.77
C ARG A 221 -59.27 -22.68 15.98
N ASN A 222 -59.15 -23.24 17.18
CA ASN A 222 -59.58 -22.66 18.43
C ASN A 222 -58.43 -21.91 19.14
N SER A 223 -57.29 -21.73 18.48
CA SER A 223 -56.07 -21.13 19.04
C SER A 223 -55.40 -21.93 20.17
N ASN A 224 -55.70 -23.23 20.30
CA ASN A 224 -54.95 -24.11 21.20
C ASN A 224 -53.64 -24.54 20.55
N LEU A 225 -52.56 -24.57 21.32
CA LEU A 225 -51.25 -25.02 20.85
C LEU A 225 -51.28 -26.54 20.63
N LEU A 226 -50.96 -26.99 19.41
CA LEU A 226 -50.79 -28.41 19.08
C LEU A 226 -49.35 -28.87 19.31
N GLY A 227 -48.40 -27.98 19.07
CA GLY A 227 -46.97 -28.25 19.20
C GLY A 227 -46.14 -27.19 18.50
N VAL A 228 -44.84 -27.44 18.40
CA VAL A 228 -43.88 -26.58 17.70
C VAL A 228 -43.09 -27.44 16.72
N VAL A 229 -43.05 -27.01 15.46
CA VAL A 229 -42.17 -27.59 14.44
C VAL A 229 -40.83 -26.88 14.50
N ALA A 230 -39.75 -27.65 14.42
CA ALA A 230 -38.40 -27.16 14.50
C ALA A 230 -37.50 -27.77 13.43
N VAL A 231 -36.55 -26.97 12.96
CA VAL A 231 -35.50 -27.39 12.03
C VAL A 231 -34.18 -26.81 12.50
N ASP A 232 -33.21 -27.70 12.75
CA ASP A 232 -31.91 -27.35 13.29
C ASP A 232 -30.88 -27.13 12.20
N ARG A 233 -30.02 -26.12 12.41
CA ARG A 233 -28.83 -25.86 11.60
C ARG A 233 -27.60 -25.80 12.49
N TYR A 234 -26.56 -26.56 12.13
CA TYR A 234 -25.25 -26.45 12.76
C TYR A 234 -24.54 -25.19 12.28
N LEU A 235 -23.93 -24.45 13.21
CA LEU A 235 -23.13 -23.27 12.86
C LEU A 235 -21.79 -23.62 12.18
N GLU A 236 -21.37 -24.88 12.28
CA GLU A 236 -20.11 -25.37 11.70
C GLU A 236 -20.04 -25.24 10.18
N ASN A 237 -21.16 -25.36 9.46
CA ASN A 237 -21.16 -25.16 8.02
C ASN A 237 -20.84 -23.71 7.65
N ILE A 238 -21.29 -22.76 8.48
CA ILE A 238 -20.96 -21.34 8.33
C ILE A 238 -19.47 -21.12 8.64
N ASN A 239 -18.92 -21.75 9.67
CA ASN A 239 -17.47 -21.75 9.95
C ASN A 239 -16.66 -22.23 8.75
N GLN A 240 -17.05 -23.39 8.18
CA GLN A 240 -16.34 -23.98 7.05
C GLN A 240 -16.39 -23.06 5.83
N PHE A 241 -17.56 -22.50 5.52
CA PHE A 241 -17.70 -21.51 4.45
C PHE A 241 -16.78 -20.30 4.66
N LEU A 242 -16.72 -19.73 5.87
CA LEU A 242 -15.86 -18.58 6.16
C LEU A 242 -14.37 -18.92 6.05
N ALA A 243 -13.96 -20.13 6.46
CA ALA A 243 -12.58 -20.60 6.30
C ALA A 243 -12.20 -20.74 4.81
N ASP A 244 -13.13 -21.17 3.97
CA ASP A 244 -12.90 -21.42 2.54
C ASP A 244 -12.84 -20.13 1.69
N LEU A 245 -13.24 -18.97 2.23
CA LEU A 245 -13.21 -17.68 1.52
C LEU A 245 -11.81 -17.23 1.08
N ASN A 246 -10.74 -17.71 1.74
CA ASN A 246 -9.32 -17.47 1.39
C ASN A 246 -9.01 -16.01 0.97
N ILE A 247 -9.31 -15.03 1.84
CA ILE A 247 -9.25 -13.60 1.51
C ILE A 247 -7.79 -13.12 1.39
N SER A 248 -7.00 -13.33 2.44
CA SER A 248 -5.55 -13.09 2.49
C SER A 248 -4.95 -13.91 3.65
N LYS A 249 -3.61 -14.03 3.67
CA LYS A 249 -2.88 -14.90 4.62
C LYS A 249 -3.24 -14.68 6.09
N ASN A 250 -3.42 -13.42 6.51
CA ASN A 250 -3.70 -13.05 7.89
C ASN A 250 -5.07 -12.35 8.04
N SER A 251 -5.95 -12.50 7.06
CA SER A 251 -7.33 -12.02 7.14
C SER A 251 -8.14 -12.76 8.21
N ARG A 252 -9.22 -12.14 8.66
CA ARG A 252 -10.25 -12.75 9.52
C ARG A 252 -11.62 -12.41 8.96
N ALA A 253 -12.51 -13.39 8.89
CA ALA A 253 -13.93 -13.16 8.74
C ALA A 253 -14.65 -13.84 9.89
N PHE A 254 -15.59 -13.15 10.52
CA PHE A 254 -16.40 -13.71 11.59
C PHE A 254 -17.78 -13.08 11.65
N ILE A 255 -18.70 -13.76 12.31
CA ILE A 255 -20.07 -13.33 12.50
C ILE A 255 -20.35 -13.31 13.99
N ILE A 256 -21.00 -12.25 14.47
CA ILE A 256 -21.38 -12.08 15.88
C ILE A 256 -22.87 -11.82 16.03
N ASP A 257 -23.45 -12.23 17.16
CA ASP A 257 -24.82 -11.87 17.54
C ASP A 257 -24.86 -10.52 18.28
N THR A 258 -26.06 -10.07 18.64
CA THR A 258 -26.27 -8.84 19.41
C THR A 258 -25.67 -8.86 20.81
N ASN A 259 -25.38 -10.05 21.36
CA ASN A 259 -24.75 -10.25 22.65
C ASN A 259 -23.22 -10.41 22.56
N GLN A 260 -22.63 -10.22 21.37
CA GLN A 260 -21.19 -10.33 21.10
C GLN A 260 -20.64 -11.75 21.28
N HIS A 261 -21.45 -12.78 21.03
CA HIS A 261 -21.01 -14.15 20.88
C HIS A 261 -20.62 -14.45 19.45
N LEU A 262 -19.67 -15.37 19.28
CA LEU A 262 -19.16 -15.79 17.98
C LEU A 262 -20.12 -16.79 17.35
N ILE A 263 -20.80 -16.39 16.27
CA ILE A 263 -21.66 -17.27 15.47
C ILE A 263 -20.80 -18.16 14.57
N ALA A 264 -19.82 -17.54 13.90
CA ALA A 264 -18.89 -18.25 13.05
C ALA A 264 -17.56 -17.49 12.89
N ASN A 265 -16.49 -18.19 12.51
CA ASN A 265 -15.17 -17.61 12.26
C ASN A 265 -14.35 -18.36 11.21
N SER A 266 -13.47 -17.63 10.51
CA SER A 266 -12.63 -18.14 9.42
C SER A 266 -11.33 -18.80 9.85
N TRP A 267 -10.94 -18.70 11.14
CA TRP A 267 -9.67 -19.22 11.66
C TRP A 267 -9.83 -20.52 12.47
N GLN A 268 -11.02 -21.12 12.41
CA GLN A 268 -11.34 -22.41 13.03
C GLN A 268 -11.14 -22.46 14.55
N GLU A 269 -11.35 -21.34 15.25
CA GLU A 269 -11.47 -21.36 16.71
C GLU A 269 -12.80 -21.99 17.12
N SER A 270 -12.76 -22.82 18.17
CA SER A 270 -13.95 -23.44 18.74
C SER A 270 -14.95 -22.37 19.18
N LEU A 271 -16.21 -22.51 18.77
CA LEU A 271 -17.30 -21.64 19.21
C LEU A 271 -17.75 -21.93 20.66
N LEU A 272 -17.21 -22.99 21.26
CA LEU A 272 -17.48 -23.39 22.63
C LEU A 272 -16.22 -23.25 23.48
N LEU A 273 -16.39 -22.73 24.68
CA LEU A 273 -15.35 -22.73 25.71
C LEU A 273 -15.20 -24.15 26.29
N PRO A 274 -13.96 -24.60 26.58
CA PRO A 274 -13.75 -25.86 27.26
C PRO A 274 -14.49 -25.87 28.60
N SER A 275 -15.33 -26.89 28.81
CA SER A 275 -15.98 -27.06 30.11
C SER A 275 -14.95 -27.54 31.13
N SER A 276 -14.87 -26.87 32.29
CA SER A 276 -13.96 -27.26 33.39
C SER A 276 -14.42 -28.54 34.10
N ASN A 277 -15.68 -28.95 33.89
CA ASN A 277 -16.26 -30.12 34.52
C ASN A 277 -17.20 -30.82 33.52
N SER A 278 -17.07 -32.13 33.33
CA SER A 278 -17.82 -32.89 32.31
C SER A 278 -19.35 -32.89 32.48
N GLN A 279 -19.86 -32.33 33.59
CA GLN A 279 -21.28 -32.19 33.88
C GLN A 279 -21.84 -30.79 33.54
N GLU A 280 -20.99 -29.79 33.32
CA GLU A 280 -21.43 -28.43 32.96
C GLU A 280 -21.59 -28.29 31.45
N ALA A 281 -22.70 -27.68 31.02
CA ALA A 281 -22.98 -27.42 29.63
C ALA A 281 -21.89 -26.51 29.03
N PRO A 282 -21.40 -26.80 27.82
CA PRO A 282 -20.37 -25.97 27.20
C PRO A 282 -20.90 -24.56 26.97
N GLN A 283 -20.08 -23.56 27.32
CA GLN A 283 -20.45 -22.15 27.19
C GLN A 283 -20.14 -21.62 25.80
N TRP A 284 -21.06 -20.85 25.24
CA TRP A 284 -20.87 -20.18 23.96
C TRP A 284 -19.76 -19.11 24.06
N LEU A 285 -18.85 -19.08 23.08
CA LEU A 285 -17.71 -18.19 23.07
C LEU A 285 -18.14 -16.73 22.82
N GLU A 286 -17.98 -15.89 23.84
CA GLU A 286 -17.97 -14.44 23.67
C GLU A 286 -16.71 -14.00 22.92
N VAL A 287 -16.86 -13.06 22.00
CA VAL A 287 -15.77 -12.57 21.14
C VAL A 287 -14.63 -11.96 21.96
N ASN A 288 -14.93 -11.33 23.11
CA ASN A 288 -13.94 -10.77 24.03
C ASN A 288 -13.03 -11.83 24.68
N LYS A 289 -13.42 -13.11 24.64
CA LYS A 289 -12.65 -14.25 25.16
C LYS A 289 -11.90 -15.02 24.06
N SER A 290 -11.97 -14.57 22.80
CA SER A 290 -11.22 -15.17 21.69
C SER A 290 -9.71 -15.09 21.95
N LYS A 291 -8.99 -16.11 21.46
CA LYS A 291 -7.52 -16.13 21.47
C LYS A 291 -6.90 -15.13 20.49
N ASP A 292 -7.66 -14.62 19.52
CA ASP A 292 -7.18 -13.66 18.55
C ASP A 292 -7.33 -12.21 19.06
N SER A 293 -6.20 -11.62 19.47
CA SER A 293 -6.15 -10.24 19.98
C SER A 293 -6.65 -9.17 18.99
N VAL A 294 -6.55 -9.40 17.67
CA VAL A 294 -7.03 -8.46 16.65
C VAL A 294 -8.55 -8.47 16.61
N VAL A 295 -9.14 -9.66 16.70
CA VAL A 295 -10.60 -9.85 16.78
C VAL A 295 -11.16 -9.17 18.03
N VAL A 296 -10.52 -9.35 19.19
CA VAL A 296 -10.92 -8.70 20.45
C VAL A 296 -10.86 -7.17 20.33
N ALA A 297 -9.76 -6.61 19.81
CA ALA A 297 -9.60 -5.17 19.66
C ALA A 297 -10.65 -4.56 18.72
N ILE A 298 -10.96 -5.24 17.62
CA ILE A 298 -11.98 -4.80 16.67
C ILE A 298 -13.38 -4.90 17.29
N ASN A 299 -13.66 -5.97 18.03
CA ASN A 299 -14.93 -6.10 18.74
C ASN A 299 -15.16 -4.97 19.75
N GLN A 300 -14.12 -4.54 20.45
CA GLN A 300 -14.20 -3.38 21.35
C GLN A 300 -14.54 -2.10 20.58
N ARG A 301 -13.89 -1.87 19.43
CA ARG A 301 -14.21 -0.72 18.58
C ARG A 301 -15.64 -0.76 18.04
N LEU A 302 -16.13 -1.94 17.66
CA LEU A 302 -17.50 -2.12 17.15
C LEU A 302 -18.57 -1.76 18.20
N LYS A 303 -18.29 -1.94 19.50
CA LYS A 303 -19.20 -1.54 20.59
C LYS A 303 -19.37 -0.02 20.72
N GLU A 304 -18.36 0.74 20.31
CA GLU A 304 -18.34 2.20 20.40
C GLU A 304 -18.96 2.88 19.18
N ILE A 305 -19.08 2.15 18.06
CA ILE A 305 -19.58 2.66 16.80
C ILE A 305 -21.11 2.59 16.80
N ASN A 306 -21.77 3.69 16.42
CA ASN A 306 -23.21 3.71 16.24
C ASN A 306 -23.63 2.77 15.09
N LYS A 307 -24.77 2.07 15.20
CA LYS A 307 -25.26 1.19 14.11
C LYS A 307 -25.37 1.91 12.75
N SER A 308 -25.62 3.22 12.73
CA SER A 308 -25.67 4.04 11.50
C SER A 308 -24.31 4.32 10.85
N GLU A 309 -23.22 4.09 11.59
CA GLU A 309 -21.83 4.26 11.15
C GLU A 309 -21.16 2.92 10.80
N LEU A 310 -21.92 1.81 10.84
CA LEU A 310 -21.46 0.52 10.35
C LEU A 310 -21.09 0.62 8.86
N GLY A 311 -20.01 -0.06 8.48
CA GLY A 311 -19.47 -0.04 7.13
C GLY A 311 -17.97 -0.28 7.10
N SER A 312 -17.29 0.41 6.19
CA SER A 312 -15.84 0.38 6.07
C SER A 312 -15.18 1.35 7.05
N PHE A 313 -14.22 0.86 7.84
CA PHE A 313 -13.35 1.72 8.64
C PHE A 313 -11.96 1.09 8.79
N ASP A 314 -11.01 1.90 9.24
CA ASP A 314 -9.62 1.48 9.46
C ASP A 314 -9.32 1.49 10.96
N LEU A 315 -8.53 0.53 11.43
CA LEU A 315 -8.10 0.45 12.83
C LEU A 315 -6.60 0.14 12.91
N PHE A 316 -5.93 0.74 13.89
CA PHE A 316 -4.55 0.38 14.22
C PHE A 316 -4.55 -0.51 15.46
N VAL A 317 -4.01 -1.71 15.34
CA VAL A 317 -3.81 -2.64 16.47
C VAL A 317 -2.33 -2.95 16.57
N ALA A 318 -1.72 -2.63 17.73
CA ALA A 318 -0.28 -2.77 17.96
C ALA A 318 0.59 -2.13 16.86
N GLY A 319 0.19 -0.95 16.36
CA GLY A 319 0.90 -0.20 15.32
C GLY A 319 0.72 -0.75 13.89
N LYS A 320 -0.05 -1.81 13.69
CA LYS A 320 -0.38 -2.36 12.37
C LYS A 320 -1.76 -1.88 11.94
N LYS A 321 -1.88 -1.44 10.68
CA LYS A 321 -3.14 -1.01 10.10
C LYS A 321 -3.96 -2.21 9.63
N TYR A 322 -5.24 -2.21 9.99
CA TYR A 322 -6.24 -3.18 9.56
C TYR A 322 -7.40 -2.45 8.91
N PHE A 323 -7.81 -3.01 7.77
CA PHE A 323 -8.98 -2.64 7.03
C PHE A 323 -10.16 -3.48 7.53
N VAL A 324 -11.22 -2.85 8.05
CA VAL A 324 -12.40 -3.53 8.59
C VAL A 324 -13.65 -3.20 7.76
N GLN A 325 -14.47 -4.20 7.50
CA GLN A 325 -15.82 -4.03 6.95
C GLN A 325 -16.79 -4.72 7.89
N ALA A 326 -17.78 -3.98 8.40
CA ALA A 326 -18.84 -4.48 9.25
C ALA A 326 -20.19 -4.32 8.56
N SER A 327 -20.90 -5.42 8.36
CA SER A 327 -22.15 -5.46 7.58
C SER A 327 -23.24 -6.22 8.35
N PRO A 328 -24.39 -5.59 8.63
CA PRO A 328 -25.47 -6.25 9.34
C PRO A 328 -26.15 -7.31 8.47
N PHE A 329 -26.57 -8.40 9.10
CA PHE A 329 -27.42 -9.43 8.51
C PHE A 329 -28.66 -9.61 9.38
N GLN A 330 -29.81 -9.24 8.83
CA GLN A 330 -31.10 -9.29 9.49
C GLN A 330 -32.12 -9.98 8.62
N ASP A 331 -33.07 -10.68 9.25
CA ASP A 331 -34.21 -11.28 8.56
C ASP A 331 -35.53 -10.97 9.26
N LYS A 332 -36.64 -11.36 8.62
CA LYS A 332 -37.99 -11.16 9.18
C LYS A 332 -38.31 -12.08 10.36
N TYR A 333 -37.45 -13.05 10.67
CA TYR A 333 -37.64 -14.06 11.71
C TYR A 333 -36.82 -13.75 12.99
N GLY A 334 -36.13 -12.60 13.01
CA GLY A 334 -35.48 -12.06 14.19
C GLY A 334 -33.97 -12.29 14.27
N LEU A 335 -33.30 -12.68 13.18
CA LEU A 335 -31.84 -12.63 13.15
C LEU A 335 -31.37 -11.18 13.18
N ASP A 336 -30.36 -10.91 14.01
CA ASP A 336 -29.60 -9.66 14.04
C ASP A 336 -28.14 -10.02 14.28
N TRP A 337 -27.43 -10.30 13.19
CA TRP A 337 -26.02 -10.66 13.20
C TRP A 337 -25.18 -9.55 12.55
N LEU A 338 -23.92 -9.49 12.91
CA LEU A 338 -22.94 -8.61 12.28
C LEU A 338 -21.83 -9.44 11.65
N ILE A 339 -21.68 -9.32 10.33
CA ILE A 339 -20.57 -9.91 9.57
C ILE A 339 -19.40 -8.93 9.64
N VAL A 340 -18.23 -9.41 10.04
CA VAL A 340 -17.02 -8.60 10.17
C VAL A 340 -15.90 -9.23 9.35
N VAL A 341 -15.33 -8.45 8.45
CA VAL A 341 -14.18 -8.83 7.63
C VAL A 341 -13.01 -7.92 7.95
N ILE A 342 -11.88 -8.52 8.30
CA ILE A 342 -10.65 -7.86 8.72
C ILE A 342 -9.53 -8.25 7.75
N VAL A 343 -8.87 -7.25 7.19
CA VAL A 343 -7.81 -7.42 6.21
C VAL A 343 -6.59 -6.59 6.65
N PRO A 344 -5.44 -7.21 6.98
CA PRO A 344 -4.24 -6.48 7.36
C PRO A 344 -3.60 -5.79 6.15
N GLU A 345 -3.23 -4.51 6.27
CA GLU A 345 -2.55 -3.78 5.18
C GLU A 345 -1.23 -4.45 4.79
N ALA A 346 -0.52 -5.01 5.77
CA ALA A 346 0.76 -5.68 5.58
C ALA A 346 0.70 -6.88 4.61
N ASP A 347 -0.45 -7.53 4.47
CA ASP A 347 -0.62 -8.68 3.57
C ASP A 347 -0.45 -8.30 2.10
N PHE A 348 -0.71 -7.03 1.74
CA PHE A 348 -0.57 -6.51 0.38
C PHE A 348 0.69 -5.65 0.20
N MET A 349 1.20 -5.08 1.28
CA MET A 349 2.40 -4.23 1.24
C MET A 349 3.69 -4.99 0.91
N GLY A 350 3.75 -6.31 1.07
CA GLY A 350 4.96 -7.10 0.79
C GLY A 350 5.51 -6.87 -0.62
N GLN A 351 4.68 -7.07 -1.64
CA GLN A 351 5.07 -6.88 -3.05
C GLN A 351 5.40 -5.41 -3.38
N ILE A 352 4.68 -4.46 -2.74
CA ILE A 352 4.88 -3.03 -2.97
C ILE A 352 6.19 -2.55 -2.34
N ASN A 353 6.54 -3.04 -1.16
CA ASN A 353 7.81 -2.70 -0.51
C ASN A 353 9.00 -3.27 -1.29
N GLU A 354 8.89 -4.48 -1.85
CA GLU A 354 9.93 -5.05 -2.72
C GLU A 354 10.11 -4.23 -4.00
N ASN A 355 9.02 -3.86 -4.65
CA ASN A 355 9.05 -3.00 -5.84
C ASN A 355 9.62 -1.62 -5.50
N THR A 356 9.21 -1.03 -4.38
CA THR A 356 9.70 0.27 -3.92
C THR A 356 11.20 0.23 -3.64
N ARG A 357 11.71 -0.83 -3.00
CA ARG A 357 13.16 -1.02 -2.78
C ARG A 357 13.91 -1.11 -4.10
N THR A 358 13.38 -1.86 -5.06
CA THR A 358 13.97 -1.97 -6.40
C THR A 358 13.95 -0.63 -7.14
N THR A 359 12.85 0.11 -7.09
CA THR A 359 12.74 1.45 -7.65
C THR A 359 13.75 2.41 -7.03
N ILE A 360 13.90 2.42 -5.71
CA ILE A 360 14.91 3.24 -5.01
C ILE A 360 16.33 2.87 -5.44
N LEU A 361 16.63 1.58 -5.57
CA LEU A 361 17.95 1.12 -6.02
C LEU A 361 18.25 1.54 -7.47
N LEU A 362 17.29 1.38 -8.38
CA LEU A 362 17.41 1.82 -9.77
C LEU A 362 17.55 3.35 -9.87
N CYS A 363 16.79 4.07 -9.06
CA CYS A 363 16.87 5.52 -8.92
C CYS A 363 18.26 5.99 -8.45
N PHE A 364 18.80 5.32 -7.42
CA PHE A 364 20.13 5.59 -6.92
C PHE A 364 21.20 5.30 -7.98
N LEU A 365 21.09 4.17 -8.68
CA LEU A 365 22.01 3.81 -9.77
C LEU A 365 21.95 4.85 -10.91
N ALA A 366 20.76 5.29 -11.31
CA ALA A 366 20.58 6.32 -12.33
C ALA A 366 21.22 7.66 -11.91
N LEU A 367 21.08 8.06 -10.64
CA LEU A 367 21.72 9.25 -10.10
C LEU A 367 23.26 9.14 -10.14
N VAL A 368 23.81 7.99 -9.76
CA VAL A 368 25.26 7.74 -9.82
C VAL A 368 25.78 7.80 -11.26
N ILE A 369 25.10 7.14 -12.20
CA ILE A 369 25.46 7.16 -13.63
C ILE A 369 25.41 8.59 -14.17
N ALA A 370 24.40 9.38 -13.80
CA ALA A 370 24.28 10.77 -14.21
C ALA A 370 25.40 11.66 -13.69
N ILE A 371 25.78 11.51 -12.41
CA ILE A 371 26.90 12.25 -11.81
C ILE A 371 28.21 11.88 -12.50
N ILE A 372 28.46 10.58 -12.70
CA ILE A 372 29.68 10.08 -13.36
C ILE A 372 29.75 10.63 -14.79
N SER A 373 28.69 10.46 -15.57
CA SER A 373 28.59 10.98 -16.94
C SER A 373 28.80 12.49 -16.99
N GLY A 374 28.14 13.25 -16.09
CA GLY A 374 28.31 14.70 -15.99
C GLY A 374 29.75 15.12 -15.68
N ILE A 375 30.45 14.41 -14.78
CA ILE A 375 31.86 14.66 -14.48
C ILE A 375 32.74 14.38 -15.70
N TYR A 376 32.51 13.26 -16.40
CA TYR A 376 33.26 12.92 -17.62
C TYR A 376 33.05 13.97 -18.71
N THR A 377 31.80 14.34 -19.02
CA THR A 377 31.46 15.37 -20.01
C THR A 377 32.05 16.72 -19.61
N SER A 378 31.96 17.10 -18.33
CA SER A 378 32.53 18.36 -17.85
C SER A 378 34.05 18.41 -18.01
N ARG A 379 34.77 17.33 -17.69
CA ARG A 379 36.23 17.27 -17.90
C ARG A 379 36.59 17.31 -19.38
N TRP A 380 35.82 16.62 -20.20
CA TRP A 380 36.04 16.56 -21.64
C TRP A 380 35.90 17.93 -22.32
N ILE A 381 34.96 18.77 -21.87
CA ILE A 381 34.75 20.13 -22.41
C ILE A 381 35.71 21.16 -21.79
N LEU A 382 35.97 21.07 -20.47
CA LEU A 382 36.75 22.08 -19.77
C LEU A 382 38.26 21.98 -20.02
N SER A 383 38.78 20.77 -20.22
CA SER A 383 40.23 20.59 -20.39
C SER A 383 40.78 21.34 -21.62
N PRO A 384 40.16 21.29 -22.82
CA PRO A 384 40.62 22.08 -23.96
C PRO A 384 40.51 23.59 -23.73
N ILE A 385 39.41 24.04 -23.12
CA ILE A 385 39.18 25.46 -22.82
C ILE A 385 40.25 25.99 -21.85
N ASP A 386 40.62 25.20 -20.84
CA ASP A 386 41.64 25.59 -19.89
C ASP A 386 43.04 25.65 -20.54
N ARG A 387 43.36 24.72 -21.45
CA ARG A 387 44.60 24.80 -22.24
C ARG A 387 44.66 26.06 -23.09
N LEU A 388 43.57 26.41 -23.76
CA LEU A 388 43.49 27.62 -24.57
C LEU A 388 43.62 28.89 -23.72
N ASN A 389 43.01 28.89 -22.53
CA ASN A 389 43.18 29.96 -21.54
C ASN A 389 44.63 30.07 -21.05
N GLN A 390 45.31 28.95 -20.77
CA GLN A 390 46.72 28.94 -20.37
C GLN A 390 47.62 29.46 -21.50
N ALA A 391 47.45 29.00 -22.73
CA ALA A 391 48.19 29.50 -23.89
C ALA A 391 47.98 31.01 -24.10
N SER A 392 46.74 31.49 -23.94
CA SER A 392 46.41 32.92 -24.00
C SER A 392 47.13 33.73 -22.93
N GLN A 393 47.24 33.20 -21.70
CA GLN A 393 47.97 33.85 -20.61
C GLN A 393 49.48 33.90 -20.86
N GLU A 394 50.07 32.89 -21.48
CA GLU A 394 51.49 32.87 -21.85
C GLU A 394 51.81 33.87 -22.97
N ILE A 395 50.95 33.97 -23.99
CA ILE A 395 51.06 35.03 -25.02
C ILE A 395 50.97 36.42 -24.37
N ALA A 396 50.04 36.62 -23.43
CA ALA A 396 49.91 37.88 -22.71
C ALA A 396 51.13 38.24 -21.85
N ARG A 397 51.94 37.24 -21.46
CA ARG A 397 53.21 37.43 -20.73
C ARG A 397 54.41 37.64 -21.66
N GLY A 398 54.22 37.62 -22.98
CA GLY A 398 55.27 37.82 -23.98
C GLY A 398 55.86 36.52 -24.55
N ASN A 399 55.37 35.35 -24.12
CA ASN A 399 55.77 34.06 -24.69
C ASN A 399 54.90 33.78 -25.93
N LEU A 400 55.33 34.27 -27.09
CA LEU A 400 54.54 34.21 -28.34
C LEU A 400 54.60 32.86 -29.07
N ASP A 401 55.55 31.99 -28.72
CA ASP A 401 55.68 30.65 -29.31
C ASP A 401 54.77 29.64 -28.58
N GLN A 402 53.46 29.90 -28.62
CA GLN A 402 52.44 29.02 -28.03
C GLN A 402 51.46 28.56 -29.11
N GLN A 403 51.25 27.26 -29.20
CA GLN A 403 50.29 26.63 -30.11
C GLN A 403 49.35 25.70 -29.35
N VAL A 404 48.06 25.79 -29.66
CA VAL A 404 47.03 24.89 -29.14
C VAL A 404 46.85 23.74 -30.14
N GLN A 405 46.87 22.51 -29.64
CA GLN A 405 46.72 21.32 -30.49
C GLN A 405 45.28 21.14 -30.99
N PRO A 406 45.06 20.43 -32.11
CA PRO A 406 43.74 20.11 -32.62
C PRO A 406 42.90 19.35 -31.58
N GLU A 407 41.60 19.66 -31.52
CA GLU A 407 40.69 19.09 -30.53
C GLU A 407 39.59 18.25 -31.21
N ASN A 408 39.01 17.28 -30.49
CA ASN A 408 38.01 16.38 -31.09
C ASN A 408 36.62 17.01 -31.21
N ILE A 409 36.34 18.09 -30.45
CA ILE A 409 35.06 18.80 -30.51
C ILE A 409 35.19 19.88 -31.58
N LYS A 410 34.37 19.79 -32.63
CA LYS A 410 34.44 20.66 -33.82
C LYS A 410 34.50 22.15 -33.48
N GLU A 411 33.70 22.61 -32.54
CA GLU A 411 33.66 24.01 -32.11
C GLU A 411 34.93 24.43 -31.36
N LEU A 412 35.50 23.54 -30.54
CA LEU A 412 36.74 23.80 -29.80
C LEU A 412 37.96 23.72 -30.72
N ASP A 413 37.95 22.83 -31.70
CA ASP A 413 38.96 22.72 -32.75
C ASP A 413 39.03 23.99 -33.59
N ARG A 414 37.87 24.46 -34.07
CA ARG A 414 37.76 25.73 -34.79
C ARG A 414 38.27 26.90 -33.95
N LEU A 415 37.96 26.94 -32.65
CA LEU A 415 38.45 27.97 -31.75
C LEU A 415 39.98 27.91 -31.58
N GLY A 416 40.54 26.71 -31.45
CA GLY A 416 41.99 26.49 -31.38
C GLY A 416 42.71 26.92 -32.66
N GLN A 417 42.15 26.62 -33.83
CA GLN A 417 42.68 27.05 -35.13
C GLN A 417 42.70 28.58 -35.25
N THR A 418 41.58 29.24 -34.95
CA THR A 418 41.52 30.72 -34.97
C THR A 418 42.47 31.33 -33.93
N PHE A 419 42.65 30.71 -32.77
CA PHE A 419 43.63 31.15 -31.78
C PHE A 419 45.07 31.08 -32.34
N ASN A 420 45.44 29.96 -32.97
CA ASN A 420 46.76 29.80 -33.56
C ASN A 420 47.03 30.80 -34.70
N GLU A 421 46.03 31.07 -35.54
CA GLU A 421 46.11 32.11 -36.59
C GLU A 421 46.40 33.50 -35.99
N MET A 422 45.69 33.87 -34.92
CA MET A 422 45.94 35.14 -34.21
C MET A 422 47.33 35.18 -33.57
N SER A 423 47.76 34.09 -32.92
CA SER A 423 49.09 33.97 -32.32
C SER A 423 50.19 34.21 -33.36
N HIS A 424 50.06 33.58 -34.53
CA HIS A 424 51.00 33.75 -35.64
C HIS A 424 51.02 35.19 -36.19
N GLN A 425 49.86 35.84 -36.33
CA GLN A 425 49.79 37.25 -36.73
C GLN A 425 50.45 38.16 -35.70
N LEU A 426 50.26 37.90 -34.40
CA LEU A 426 50.87 38.68 -33.33
C LEU A 426 52.39 38.51 -33.35
N GLN A 427 52.89 37.28 -33.47
CA GLN A 427 54.32 37.00 -33.59
C GLN A 427 54.94 37.71 -34.80
N ALA A 428 54.30 37.65 -35.97
CA ALA A 428 54.76 38.33 -37.17
C ALA A 428 54.79 39.87 -36.98
N ALA A 429 53.78 40.44 -36.32
CA ALA A 429 53.75 41.87 -36.03
C ALA A 429 54.88 42.29 -35.07
N PHE A 430 55.15 41.50 -34.02
CA PHE A 430 56.27 41.74 -33.12
C PHE A 430 57.64 41.63 -33.82
N SER A 431 57.86 40.60 -34.63
CA SER A 431 59.10 40.47 -35.42
C SER A 431 59.26 41.59 -36.45
N PHE A 432 58.17 42.03 -37.08
CA PHE A 432 58.19 43.20 -37.96
C PHE A 432 58.58 44.48 -37.22
N LEU A 433 58.00 44.70 -36.04
CA LEU A 433 58.33 45.84 -35.17
C LEU A 433 59.81 45.80 -34.72
N GLU A 434 60.32 44.63 -34.35
CA GLU A 434 61.73 44.44 -33.94
C GLU A 434 62.70 44.71 -35.10
N ASN A 435 62.42 44.18 -36.29
CA ASN A 435 63.19 44.45 -37.49
C ASN A 435 63.16 45.94 -37.87
N THR A 436 61.97 46.57 -37.79
CA THR A 436 61.82 48.01 -38.06
C THR A 436 62.57 48.86 -37.03
N ASN A 437 62.55 48.48 -35.75
CA ASN A 437 63.36 49.14 -34.73
C ASN A 437 64.86 49.00 -35.03
N THR A 438 65.31 47.81 -35.41
CA THR A 438 66.73 47.57 -35.77
C THR A 438 67.15 48.38 -36.99
N GLU A 439 66.29 48.47 -38.02
CA GLU A 439 66.52 49.32 -39.19
C GLU A 439 66.53 50.82 -38.82
N LEU A 440 65.61 51.25 -37.95
CA LEU A 440 65.56 52.63 -37.47
C LEU A 440 66.80 52.96 -36.64
N GLU A 441 67.27 52.06 -35.78
CA GLU A 441 68.52 52.20 -35.03
C GLU A 441 69.72 52.34 -35.98
N HIS A 442 69.80 51.52 -37.03
CA HIS A 442 70.83 51.63 -38.06
C HIS A 442 70.77 52.99 -38.78
N ARG A 443 69.58 53.42 -39.19
CA ARG A 443 69.36 54.73 -39.83
C ARG A 443 69.72 55.91 -38.92
N VAL A 444 69.39 55.82 -37.63
CA VAL A 444 69.77 56.83 -36.65
C VAL A 444 71.29 56.87 -36.50
N ALA A 445 71.96 55.72 -36.43
CA ALA A 445 73.43 55.64 -36.38
C ALA A 445 74.10 56.24 -37.62
N GLU A 446 73.60 55.93 -38.83
CA GLU A 446 74.07 56.52 -40.08
C GLU A 446 73.88 58.04 -40.08
N ARG A 447 72.68 58.53 -39.75
CA ARG A 447 72.39 59.97 -39.69
C ARG A 447 73.21 60.70 -38.66
N THR A 448 73.48 60.07 -37.52
CA THR A 448 74.34 60.66 -36.48
C THR A 448 75.77 60.78 -36.98
N THR A 449 76.24 59.78 -37.74
CA THR A 449 77.57 59.80 -38.39
C THR A 449 77.65 60.89 -39.47
N GLU A 450 76.63 61.01 -40.33
CA GLU A 450 76.52 62.10 -41.31
C GLU A 450 76.49 63.48 -40.63
N LEU A 451 75.72 63.64 -39.55
CA LEU A 451 75.66 64.89 -38.78
C LEU A 451 77.02 65.23 -38.16
N GLN A 452 77.73 64.24 -37.64
CA GLN A 452 79.07 64.41 -37.07
C GLN A 452 80.05 64.92 -38.14
N VAL A 453 80.02 64.33 -39.35
CA VAL A 453 80.85 64.73 -40.48
C VAL A 453 80.49 66.14 -40.96
N ALA A 454 79.19 66.43 -41.14
CA ALA A 454 78.73 67.77 -41.53
C ALA A 454 79.08 68.83 -40.48
N LYS A 455 78.98 68.50 -39.19
CA LYS A 455 79.42 69.36 -38.09
C LYS A 455 80.93 69.63 -38.15
N GLN A 456 81.75 68.60 -38.34
CA GLN A 456 83.21 68.77 -38.50
C GLN A 456 83.56 69.63 -39.72
N ALA A 457 82.84 69.49 -40.83
CA ALA A 457 83.00 70.34 -42.01
C ALA A 457 82.56 71.78 -41.75
N ALA A 458 81.48 72.00 -41.00
CA ALA A 458 81.05 73.33 -40.59
C ALA A 458 82.03 73.98 -39.62
N ASP A 459 82.54 73.24 -38.63
CA ASP A 459 83.54 73.71 -37.68
C ASP A 459 84.85 74.07 -38.39
N SER A 460 85.32 73.24 -39.32
CA SER A 460 86.52 73.53 -40.12
C SER A 460 86.33 74.74 -41.05
N ALA A 461 85.16 74.90 -41.68
CA ALA A 461 84.83 76.09 -42.45
C ALA A 461 84.76 77.36 -41.58
N ASN A 462 84.24 77.24 -40.35
CA ASN A 462 84.17 78.35 -39.40
C ASN A 462 85.57 78.74 -38.89
N GLN A 463 86.45 77.75 -38.71
CA GLN A 463 87.85 77.95 -38.33
C GLN A 463 88.65 78.60 -39.48
N ALA A 464 88.48 78.12 -40.72
CA ALA A 464 89.05 78.75 -41.92
C ALA A 464 88.55 80.19 -42.13
N LYS A 465 87.26 80.46 -41.86
CA LYS A 465 86.70 81.82 -41.88
C LYS A 465 87.32 82.70 -40.78
N SER A 466 87.53 82.17 -39.58
CA SER A 466 88.16 82.89 -38.48
C SER A 466 89.64 83.21 -38.77
N GLU A 467 90.35 82.29 -39.41
CA GLU A 467 91.74 82.44 -39.85
C GLU A 467 91.86 83.44 -41.02
N PHE A 468 90.91 83.43 -41.96
CA PHE A 468 90.78 84.44 -43.01
C PHE A 468 90.51 85.84 -42.45
N LEU A 469 89.60 85.98 -41.47
CA LEU A 469 89.32 87.25 -40.80
C LEU A 469 90.52 87.75 -39.98
N ALA A 470 91.27 86.84 -39.35
CA ALA A 470 92.50 87.17 -38.62
C ALA A 470 93.61 87.67 -39.56
N ASN A 471 93.80 87.03 -40.72
CA ASN A 471 94.77 87.47 -41.74
C ASN A 471 94.37 88.81 -42.39
N MET A 472 93.08 89.04 -42.67
CA MET A 472 92.61 90.33 -43.20
C MET A 472 92.76 91.47 -42.19
N SER A 473 92.61 91.20 -40.89
CA SER A 473 92.84 92.22 -39.86
C SER A 473 94.32 92.56 -39.69
N HIS A 474 95.25 91.68 -40.10
CA HIS A 474 96.68 91.91 -40.03
C HIS A 474 97.17 92.80 -41.19
N GLU A 475 96.61 92.67 -42.40
CA GLU A 475 96.98 93.52 -43.54
C GLU A 475 96.41 94.94 -43.47
N LEU A 476 95.29 95.18 -42.78
CA LEU A 476 94.71 96.51 -42.65
C LEU A 476 95.39 97.40 -41.58
N ARG A 477 96.36 96.86 -40.83
CA ARG A 477 97.04 97.59 -39.73
C ARG A 477 98.54 97.82 -39.94
N THR A 478 99.02 97.59 -41.16
CA THR A 478 100.35 97.96 -41.67
C THR A 478 100.18 98.57 -43.04
#